data_AF-A0A5R8ZRX6-F1
#
_entry.id   AF-A0A5R8ZRX6-F1
#
_cell.length_a   1.000
_cell.length_b   1.000
_cell.length_c   1.000
_cell.angle_alpha   90.00
_cell.angle_beta   90.00
_cell.angle_gamma   90.00
#
_symmetry.space_group_name_H-M   'P 1'
#
loop_
_entity.id
_entity.type
_entity.pdbx_description
1 polymer ?
#
loop_
_entity_poly.entity_id
_entity_poly.type
_entity_poly.pdbx_seq_one_letter_code
_entity_poly.pdbx_strand_id
1 'polypeptide(L)'
;MRDFFISSLEKLITVVVGLMCIAVVVGAGGMMFSPEGGLLKAVGVLIAGGLYVVLMGGMMYLFLGIYDNTKRTAEATERMAQGG
;
A
#
# COMPACT_ATOMS: atom_id res chain seq x y z
N MET A 1 -1.50 -14.17 -18.54
CA MET A 1 -0.33 -13.28 -18.29
C MET A 1 -0.76 -11.98 -17.58
N ARG A 2 -1.73 -11.23 -18.13
CA ARG A 2 -2.26 -9.96 -17.56
C ARG A 2 -2.80 -10.09 -16.13
N ASP A 3 -3.75 -10.99 -15.93
CA ASP A 3 -4.43 -11.13 -14.64
C ASP A 3 -3.47 -11.67 -13.58
N PHE A 4 -2.46 -12.43 -14.02
CA PHE A 4 -1.36 -12.87 -13.17
C PHE A 4 -0.50 -11.70 -12.68
N PHE A 5 -0.10 -10.75 -13.54
CA PHE A 5 0.68 -9.58 -13.12
C PHE A 5 -0.11 -8.67 -12.17
N ILE A 6 -1.35 -8.33 -12.51
CA ILE A 6 -2.16 -7.43 -11.67
C ILE A 6 -2.48 -8.09 -10.32
N SER A 7 -2.90 -9.36 -10.33
CA SER A 7 -3.18 -10.10 -9.09
C SER A 7 -1.92 -10.32 -8.25
N SER A 8 -0.76 -10.54 -8.88
CA SER A 8 0.50 -10.70 -8.14
C SER A 8 0.99 -9.39 -7.54
N LEU A 9 0.86 -8.27 -8.26
CA LEU A 9 1.19 -6.95 -7.73
C LEU A 9 0.29 -6.55 -6.58
N GLU A 10 -1.01 -6.82 -6.69
CA GLU A 10 -1.97 -6.57 -5.61
C GLU A 10 -1.59 -7.38 -4.36
N LYS A 11 -1.35 -8.70 -4.50
CA LYS A 11 -0.91 -9.56 -3.40
C LYS A 11 0.42 -9.11 -2.82
N LEU A 12 1.37 -8.72 -3.66
CA LEU A 12 2.66 -8.20 -3.22
C LEU A 12 2.48 -6.93 -2.39
N ILE A 13 1.66 -5.99 -2.85
CA ILE A 13 1.36 -4.76 -2.09
C ILE A 13 0.69 -5.10 -0.77
N THR A 14 -0.26 -6.03 -0.74
CA THR A 14 -0.87 -6.50 0.51
C THR A 14 0.17 -7.03 1.49
N VAL A 15 1.12 -7.84 1.02
CA VAL A 15 2.22 -8.36 1.85
C VAL A 15 3.11 -7.23 2.34
N VAL A 16 3.51 -6.29 1.46
CA VAL A 16 4.34 -5.14 1.83
C VAL A 16 3.66 -4.28 2.88
N VAL A 17 2.38 -3.94 2.69
CA VAL A 17 1.60 -3.17 3.68
C VAL A 17 1.52 -3.91 5.01
N GLY A 18 1.28 -5.22 5.00
CA GLY A 18 1.31 -6.06 6.20
C GLY A 18 2.66 -6.00 6.92
N LEU A 19 3.77 -6.11 6.18
CA LEU A 19 5.11 -5.97 6.74
C LEU A 19 5.39 -4.58 7.29
N MET A 20 4.91 -3.52 6.63
CA MET A 20 5.04 -2.16 7.14
C MET A 20 4.26 -1.98 8.46
N CYS A 21 3.04 -2.52 8.57
CA CYS A 21 2.30 -2.52 9.84
C CYS A 21 3.09 -3.21 10.96
N ILE A 22 3.66 -4.38 10.68
CA ILE A 22 4.49 -5.11 11.64
C ILE A 22 5.71 -4.26 12.03
N ALA A 23 6.39 -3.64 11.07
CA ALA A 23 7.55 -2.79 11.33
C ALA A 23 7.20 -1.60 12.24
N VAL A 24 6.04 -0.97 12.06
CA VAL A 24 5.57 0.12 12.91
C VAL A 24 5.31 -0.37 14.34
N VAL A 25 4.64 -1.51 14.51
CA VAL A 25 4.36 -2.07 15.84
C VAL A 25 5.65 -2.48 16.56
N VAL A 26 6.56 -3.16 15.86
CA VAL A 26 7.87 -3.56 16.41
C VAL A 26 8.72 -2.33 16.72
N GLY A 27 8.74 -1.32 15.85
CA GLY A 27 9.44 -0.06 16.08
C GLY A 27 8.91 0.69 17.30
N ALA A 28 7.59 0.75 17.47
CA ALA A 28 6.98 1.35 18.66
C ALA A 28 7.32 0.56 19.93
N GLY A 29 7.29 -0.78 19.87
CA GLY A 29 7.72 -1.65 20.97
C GLY A 29 9.18 -1.40 21.35
N GLY A 30 10.09 -1.38 20.37
CA GLY A 30 11.51 -1.06 20.60
C GLY A 30 11.71 0.32 21.21
N MET A 31 10.94 1.32 20.75
CA MET A 31 10.98 2.68 21.31
C MET A 31 10.50 2.74 22.76
N MET A 32 9.53 1.91 23.15
CA MET A 32 9.03 1.86 24.53
C MET A 32 10.08 1.30 25.51
N PHE A 33 10.87 0.32 25.09
CA PHE A 33 11.88 -0.34 25.94
C PHE A 33 13.30 0.26 25.82
N SER A 34 13.51 1.20 24.90
CA SER A 34 14.83 1.81 24.73
C SER A 34 15.20 2.79 25.86
N PRO A 35 16.49 2.94 26.22
CA PRO A 35 16.94 3.84 27.30
C PRO A 35 16.59 5.32 27.06
N GLU A 36 16.61 5.74 25.80
CA GLU A 36 16.23 7.09 25.36
C GLU A 36 14.73 7.20 25.02
N GLY A 37 14.00 6.11 25.22
CA GLY A 37 12.63 5.91 24.80
C GLY A 37 11.58 6.36 25.79
N GLY A 38 10.41 5.75 25.67
CA GLY A 38 9.29 5.97 26.58
C GLY A 38 7.93 5.91 25.88
N LEU A 39 6.86 5.84 26.69
CA LEU A 39 5.50 5.69 26.20
C LEU A 39 5.10 6.77 25.18
N LEU A 40 5.45 8.04 25.46
CA LEU A 40 5.10 9.14 24.56
C LEU A 40 5.77 9.03 23.19
N LYS A 41 7.05 8.62 23.15
CA LYS A 41 7.78 8.41 21.89
C LYS A 41 7.22 7.21 21.13
N ALA A 42 6.90 6.12 21.83
CA ALA A 42 6.27 4.94 21.22
C ALA A 42 4.91 5.27 20.59
N VAL A 43 4.07 6.06 21.26
CA VAL A 43 2.81 6.57 20.69
C VAL A 43 3.06 7.44 19.46
N GLY A 44 4.08 8.31 19.52
CA GLY A 44 4.51 9.10 18.36
C GLY A 44 4.88 8.23 17.15
N VAL A 45 5.61 7.13 17.36
CA VAL A 45 5.97 6.16 16.31
C VAL A 45 4.73 5.47 15.75
N LEU A 46 3.76 5.07 16.59
CA LEU A 46 2.51 4.47 16.12
C LEU A 46 1.70 5.44 15.25
N ILE A 47 1.58 6.70 15.66
CA ILE A 47 0.83 7.71 14.91
C ILE A 47 1.53 8.03 13.59
N ALA A 48 2.82 8.40 13.64
CA ALA A 48 3.56 8.78 12.45
C ALA A 48 3.75 7.60 11.49
N GLY A 49 4.11 6.44 12.02
CA GLY A 49 4.24 5.19 11.26
C GLY A 49 2.90 4.74 10.67
N GLY A 50 1.82 4.77 11.45
CA GLY A 50 0.48 4.43 10.96
C GLY A 50 0.02 5.36 9.83
N LEU A 51 0.20 6.67 9.97
CA LEU A 51 -0.08 7.63 8.90
C LEU A 51 0.77 7.35 7.65
N TYR A 52 2.05 7.03 7.84
CA TYR A 52 2.94 6.67 6.73
C TYR A 52 2.45 5.41 6.00
N VAL A 53 2.04 4.36 6.73
CA VAL A 53 1.51 3.13 6.13
C VAL A 53 0.23 3.40 5.36
N VAL A 54 -0.70 4.18 5.91
CA VAL A 54 -1.95 4.54 5.23
C VAL A 54 -1.65 5.30 3.94
N LEU A 55 -0.78 6.29 4.00
CA LEU A 55 -0.45 7.12 2.85
C LEU A 55 0.30 6.30 1.79
N MET A 56 1.34 5.57 2.17
CA MET A 56 2.15 4.78 1.25
C MET A 56 1.34 3.61 0.65
N GLY A 57 0.69 2.81 1.49
CA GLY A 57 -0.16 1.71 1.04
C GLY A 57 -1.32 2.19 0.18
N GLY A 58 -1.98 3.27 0.59
CA GLY A 58 -3.05 3.91 -0.19
C GLY A 58 -2.57 4.36 -1.56
N MET A 59 -1.39 4.99 -1.66
CA MET A 59 -0.80 5.40 -2.94
C MET A 59 -0.46 4.20 -3.83
N MET A 60 0.08 3.11 -3.27
CA MET A 60 0.41 1.90 -4.03
C MET A 60 -0.85 1.28 -4.66
N TYR A 61 -1.93 1.13 -3.89
CA TYR A 61 -3.21 0.63 -4.42
C TYR A 61 -3.86 1.61 -5.40
N LEU A 62 -3.75 2.92 -5.15
CA LEU A 62 -4.26 3.95 -6.06
C LEU A 62 -3.60 3.85 -7.43
N PHE A 63 -2.27 3.71 -7.50
CA PHE A 63 -1.57 3.56 -8.78
C PHE A 63 -1.97 2.29 -9.53
N LEU A 64 -2.11 1.16 -8.82
CA LEU A 64 -2.64 -0.07 -9.42
C LEU A 64 -4.06 0.13 -9.97
N GLY A 65 -4.93 0.79 -9.20
CA GLY A 65 -6.30 1.08 -9.61
C GLY A 65 -6.37 2.01 -10.81
N ILE A 66 -5.52 3.04 -10.88
CA ILE A 66 -5.41 3.92 -12.06
C ILE A 66 -5.00 3.10 -13.29
N TYR A 67 -3.96 2.27 -13.17
CA TYR A 67 -3.51 1.42 -14.27
C TYR A 67 -4.63 0.52 -14.80
N ASP A 68 -5.35 -0.17 -13.91
CA ASP A 68 -6.44 -1.06 -14.30
C ASP A 68 -7.59 -0.30 -14.97
N ASN A 69 -7.96 0.86 -14.42
CA ASN A 69 -9.01 1.71 -14.99
C ASN A 69 -8.64 2.27 -16.37
N THR A 70 -7.43 2.84 -16.53
CA THR A 70 -6.96 3.36 -17.82
C THR A 70 -6.94 2.27 -18.88
N LYS A 71 -6.54 1.06 -18.50
CA LYS A 71 -6.54 -0.08 -19.41
C LYS A 71 -7.94 -0.50 -19.83
N ARG A 72 -8.88 -0.62 -18.88
CA ARG A 72 -10.29 -0.93 -19.19
C ARG A 72 -10.92 0.09 -20.12
N THR A 73 -10.58 1.37 -19.94
CA THR A 73 -11.00 2.45 -20.85
C THR A 73 -10.43 2.24 -22.25
N ALA A 74 -9.13 1.94 -22.39
CA ALA A 74 -8.52 1.68 -23.70
C ALA A 74 -9.19 0.49 -24.42
N GLU A 75 -9.40 -0.63 -23.70
CA GLU A 75 -10.07 -1.81 -24.26
C GLU A 75 -11.53 -1.50 -24.69
N ALA A 76 -12.24 -0.66 -23.94
CA ALA A 76 -13.60 -0.23 -24.32
C ALA A 76 -13.59 0.66 -25.57
N THR A 77 -12.63 1.59 -25.67
CA THR A 77 -12.47 2.46 -26.84
C THR A 77 -12.13 1.66 -28.10
N GLU A 78 -11.24 0.67 -28.01
CA GLU A 78 -10.92 -0.22 -29.13
C GLU A 78 -12.15 -0.99 -29.63
N ARG A 79 -12.98 -1.51 -28.72
CA ARG A 79 -14.23 -2.20 -29.08
C ARG A 79 -15.23 -1.28 -29.75
N MET A 80 -15.34 -0.03 -29.30
CA MET A 80 -16.18 0.97 -29.96
C MET A 80 -15.69 1.30 -31.37
N ALA A 81 -14.37 1.40 -31.56
CA ALA A 81 -13.77 1.67 -32.86
C ALA A 81 -13.89 0.48 -33.84
N GLN A 82 -14.04 -0.75 -33.35
CA GLN A 82 -14.25 -1.95 -34.16
C GLN A 82 -15.74 -2.26 -34.41
N GLY A 83 -16.65 -1.64 -33.67
CA GLY A 83 -18.09 -1.90 -33.68
C GLY A 83 -18.95 -0.77 -34.27
N GLY A 84 -18.33 0.22 -34.93
CA GLY A 84 -18.97 1.24 -35.76
C GLY A 84 -18.38 1.23 -37.16
#